data_AF-A0AA39FDQ4-F1
#
_entry.id   AF-A0AA39FDQ4-F1
#
_cell.length_a   1.000
_cell.length_b   1.000
_cell.length_c   1.000
_cell.angle_alpha   90.00
_cell.angle_beta   90.00
_cell.angle_gamma   90.00
#
_symmetry.space_group_name_H-M   'P 1'
#
loop_
_entity.id
_entity.type
_entity.pdbx_description
1 polymer ?
#
loop_
_entity_poly.entity_id
_entity_poly.type
_entity_poly.pdbx_seq_one_letter_code
_entity_poly.pdbx_strand_id
1 'polypeptide(L)'
;MADSSSTTSADSSTQIEKGWGALKKHVISNKIMAGLWATRLFTLLFTIGYIIPLFGNPYNAYYKVLMSSAATSALRLHQRVPVIQLNMQFVEMLLLEDSCHYLLYSSIFLYVSPVTLVLVPLFLFALLHFASYSLTLLDTLGQNSCWPVRLSISLVEFQSRNILRLCALCEIMILPLTIILVFTGRAGLLTPFVYYQFLKMRLSSRRNQYTRNTFYEIRTALAAASVSSSLPGFLRYGVKIILTITQQMEPAPVQQ
;
A
#
# COMPACT_ATOMS: atom_id res chain seq x y z
N MET A 1 -38.12 -34.54 54.47
CA MET A 1 -38.60 -34.19 53.12
C MET A 1 -38.50 -32.68 52.96
N ALA A 2 -37.50 -32.22 52.19
CA ALA A 2 -37.48 -30.98 51.41
C ALA A 2 -36.06 -30.81 50.84
N ASP A 3 -35.77 -31.55 49.78
CA ASP A 3 -34.59 -31.30 48.93
C ASP A 3 -34.86 -30.04 48.11
N SER A 4 -34.02 -29.03 48.26
CA SER A 4 -33.95 -27.88 47.33
C SER A 4 -32.74 -28.06 46.44
N SER A 5 -32.99 -28.60 45.25
CA SER A 5 -32.05 -28.75 44.14
C SER A 5 -31.72 -27.37 43.56
N SER A 6 -30.52 -26.87 43.87
CA SER A 6 -29.94 -25.71 43.20
C SER A 6 -29.29 -26.15 41.88
N THR A 7 -30.07 -26.10 40.80
CA THR A 7 -29.57 -26.23 39.42
C THR A 7 -28.67 -25.05 39.12
N THR A 8 -27.35 -25.27 39.18
CA THR A 8 -26.36 -24.28 38.75
C THR A 8 -26.19 -24.43 37.24
N SER A 9 -26.83 -23.52 36.50
CA SER A 9 -26.63 -23.36 35.06
C SER A 9 -25.16 -23.00 34.80
N ALA A 10 -24.42 -23.91 34.17
CA ALA A 10 -23.07 -23.66 33.71
C ALA A 10 -23.12 -22.65 32.56
N ASP A 11 -22.72 -21.41 32.85
CA ASP A 11 -22.36 -20.42 31.84
C ASP A 11 -21.18 -20.96 31.03
N SER A 12 -21.47 -21.59 29.89
CA SER A 12 -20.48 -21.90 28.86
C SER A 12 -20.05 -20.60 28.16
N SER A 13 -19.36 -19.74 28.89
CA SER A 13 -18.53 -18.72 28.26
C SER A 13 -17.35 -19.45 27.63
N THR A 14 -17.34 -19.55 26.29
CA THR A 14 -16.14 -19.97 25.56
C THR A 14 -15.01 -19.01 25.92
N GLN A 15 -14.22 -19.40 26.91
CA GLN A 15 -13.08 -18.64 27.38
C GLN A 15 -12.08 -18.59 26.21
N ILE A 16 -12.02 -17.46 25.52
CA ILE A 16 -11.03 -17.24 24.46
C ILE A 16 -9.67 -17.37 25.14
N GLU A 17 -8.99 -18.50 24.93
CA GLU A 17 -7.62 -18.71 25.42
C GLU A 17 -6.76 -17.53 24.94
N LYS A 18 -6.18 -16.80 25.89
CA LYS A 18 -5.27 -15.66 25.64
C LYS A 18 -3.87 -16.03 26.08
N GLY A 19 -2.87 -15.37 25.50
CA GLY A 19 -1.47 -15.53 25.89
C GLY A 19 -0.61 -16.15 24.79
N TRP A 20 0.62 -16.50 25.15
CA TRP A 20 1.64 -16.95 24.18
C TRP A 20 1.24 -18.23 23.44
N GLY A 21 0.56 -19.16 24.11
CA GLY A 21 0.04 -20.39 23.50
C GLY A 21 -1.01 -20.10 22.42
N ALA A 22 -1.94 -19.20 22.71
CA ALA A 22 -2.98 -18.76 21.78
C ALA A 22 -2.41 -17.99 20.59
N LEU A 23 -1.44 -17.11 20.83
CA LEU A 23 -0.71 -16.40 19.76
C LEU A 23 0.02 -17.39 18.85
N LYS A 24 0.79 -18.33 19.42
CA LYS A 24 1.50 -19.36 18.66
C LYS A 24 0.53 -20.18 17.80
N LYS A 25 -0.59 -20.62 18.38
CA LYS A 25 -1.66 -21.33 17.66
C LYS A 25 -2.24 -20.48 16.54
N HIS A 26 -2.53 -19.20 16.80
CA HIS A 26 -3.06 -18.27 15.80
C HIS A 26 -2.11 -18.09 14.61
N VAL A 27 -0.82 -17.89 14.87
CA VAL A 27 0.22 -17.71 13.84
C VAL A 27 0.39 -18.99 13.01
N ILE A 28 0.41 -20.16 13.64
CA ILE A 28 0.53 -21.45 12.95
C ILE A 28 -0.71 -21.71 12.07
N SER A 29 -1.90 -21.34 12.53
CA SER A 29 -3.13 -21.47 11.75
C SER A 29 -3.22 -20.45 10.61
N ASN A 30 -2.64 -19.25 10.77
CA ASN A 30 -2.75 -18.14 9.80
C ASN A 30 -1.40 -17.77 9.18
N LYS A 31 -0.66 -18.75 8.67
CA LYS A 31 0.71 -18.59 8.15
C LYS A 31 0.85 -17.48 7.12
N ILE A 32 -0.11 -17.35 6.20
CA ILE A 32 -0.09 -16.32 5.14
C ILE A 32 -0.22 -14.92 5.75
N MET A 33 -1.13 -14.73 6.71
CA MET A 33 -1.32 -13.42 7.36
C MET A 33 -0.10 -13.04 8.19
N ALA A 34 0.49 -13.99 8.92
CA ALA A 34 1.73 -13.80 9.65
C ALA A 34 2.90 -13.46 8.71
N GLY A 35 3.01 -14.14 7.56
CA GLY A 35 4.01 -13.84 6.53
C GLY A 35 3.83 -12.46 5.89
N LEU A 36 2.60 -12.05 5.62
CA LEU A 36 2.29 -10.69 5.15
C LEU A 36 2.66 -9.63 6.20
N TRP A 37 2.39 -9.88 7.48
CA TRP A 37 2.80 -9.00 8.56
C TRP A 37 4.32 -8.89 8.68
N ALA A 38 5.03 -10.02 8.62
CA ALA A 38 6.49 -10.05 8.70
C ALA A 38 7.17 -9.32 7.51
N THR A 39 6.69 -9.55 6.29
CA THR A 39 7.23 -8.86 5.09
C THR A 39 6.96 -7.35 5.10
N ARG A 40 5.82 -6.91 5.67
CA ARG A 40 5.54 -5.48 5.92
C ARG A 40 6.46 -4.91 7.00
N LEU A 41 6.73 -5.65 8.07
CA LEU A 41 7.69 -5.24 9.09
C LEU A 41 9.08 -5.02 8.47
N PHE A 42 9.55 -5.92 7.61
CA PHE A 42 10.81 -5.71 6.89
C PHE A 42 10.80 -4.46 6.01
N THR A 43 9.69 -4.21 5.30
CA THR A 43 9.50 -2.97 4.53
C THR A 43 9.65 -1.73 5.41
N LEU A 44 9.04 -1.72 6.59
CA LEU A 44 9.15 -0.61 7.56
C LEU A 44 10.59 -0.45 8.06
N LEU A 45 11.22 -1.53 8.53
CA LEU A 45 12.57 -1.51 9.09
C LEU A 45 13.61 -1.04 8.07
N PHE A 46 13.56 -1.55 6.84
CA PHE A 46 14.48 -1.13 5.78
C PHE A 46 14.21 0.29 5.31
N THR A 47 12.96 0.77 5.34
CA THR A 47 12.67 2.18 5.02
C THR A 47 13.26 3.10 6.07
N ILE A 48 13.10 2.76 7.36
CA ILE A 48 13.70 3.53 8.45
C ILE A 48 15.23 3.49 8.34
N GLY A 49 15.83 2.33 8.06
CA GLY A 49 17.28 2.21 7.86
C GLY A 49 17.80 2.93 6.62
N TYR A 50 16.96 3.15 5.59
CA TYR A 50 17.30 3.99 4.45
C TYR A 50 17.29 5.49 4.79
N ILE A 51 16.29 5.95 5.56
CA ILE A 51 16.15 7.36 5.94
C ILE A 51 17.14 7.76 7.03
N ILE A 52 17.31 6.90 8.02
CA ILE A 52 18.21 7.09 9.16
C ILE A 52 19.27 5.98 9.08
N PRO A 53 20.37 6.19 8.34
CA PRO A 53 21.40 5.18 8.14
C PRO A 53 22.28 5.03 9.40
N LEU A 54 21.70 4.51 10.48
CA LEU A 54 22.43 4.17 11.70
C LEU A 54 23.30 2.92 11.50
N PHE A 55 22.83 1.98 10.67
CA PHE A 55 23.50 0.71 10.41
C PHE A 55 23.36 0.31 8.94
N GLY A 56 24.49 0.06 8.28
CA GLY A 56 24.55 -0.47 6.92
C GLY A 56 24.50 0.59 5.81
N ASN A 57 24.53 0.12 4.56
CA ASN A 57 24.53 0.98 3.38
C ASN A 57 23.08 1.37 3.00
N PRO A 58 22.73 2.67 2.95
CA PRO A 58 21.38 3.11 2.59
C PRO A 58 20.98 2.67 1.18
N TYR A 59 21.91 2.62 0.23
CA TYR A 59 21.66 2.10 -1.12
C TYR A 59 21.09 0.67 -1.05
N ASN A 60 21.71 -0.20 -0.25
CA ASN A 60 21.22 -1.58 -0.06
C ASN A 60 19.87 -1.62 0.66
N ALA A 61 19.63 -0.71 1.60
CA ALA A 61 18.34 -0.61 2.30
C ALA A 61 17.21 -0.26 1.32
N TYR A 62 17.43 0.65 0.37
CA TYR A 62 16.45 1.01 -0.67
C TYR A 62 15.94 -0.21 -1.44
N TYR A 63 16.84 -1.03 -1.99
CA TYR A 63 16.44 -2.21 -2.76
C TYR A 63 15.83 -3.30 -1.88
N LYS A 64 16.23 -3.39 -0.62
CA LYS A 64 15.58 -4.29 0.35
C LYS A 64 14.13 -3.89 0.62
N VAL A 65 13.81 -2.60 0.67
CA VAL A 65 12.42 -2.12 0.77
C VAL A 65 11.60 -2.57 -0.44
N LEU A 66 12.14 -2.41 -1.65
CA LEU A 66 11.46 -2.83 -2.88
C LEU A 66 11.24 -4.35 -2.91
N MET A 67 12.27 -5.14 -2.56
CA MET A 67 12.16 -6.60 -2.48
C MET A 67 11.17 -7.06 -1.42
N SER A 68 11.15 -6.46 -0.23
CA SER A 68 10.19 -6.82 0.82
C SER A 68 8.76 -6.44 0.43
N SER A 69 8.57 -5.31 -0.25
CA SER A 69 7.25 -4.90 -0.77
C SER A 69 6.78 -5.80 -1.91
N ALA A 70 7.68 -6.20 -2.82
CA ALA A 70 7.41 -7.20 -3.85
C ALA A 70 7.00 -8.54 -3.23
N ALA A 71 7.69 -8.99 -2.18
CA ALA A 71 7.35 -10.20 -1.45
C ALA A 71 5.97 -10.11 -0.78
N THR A 72 5.64 -8.99 -0.12
CA THR A 72 4.28 -8.75 0.42
C THR A 72 3.24 -8.83 -0.70
N SER A 73 3.53 -8.23 -1.86
CA SER A 73 2.62 -8.17 -3.00
C SER A 73 2.40 -9.55 -3.61
N ALA A 74 3.46 -10.34 -3.80
CA ALA A 74 3.39 -11.71 -4.29
C ALA A 74 2.63 -12.65 -3.32
N LEU A 75 2.90 -12.57 -2.02
CA LEU A 75 2.16 -13.32 -0.99
C LEU A 75 0.68 -12.96 -0.97
N ARG A 76 0.35 -11.67 -1.07
CA ARG A 76 -1.04 -11.20 -1.07
C ARG A 76 -1.76 -11.64 -2.35
N LEU A 77 -1.03 -11.69 -3.46
CA LEU A 77 -1.56 -12.18 -4.71
C LEU A 77 -1.85 -13.69 -4.64
N HIS A 78 -0.91 -14.49 -4.14
CA HIS A 78 -1.12 -15.92 -3.90
C HIS A 78 -2.33 -16.19 -2.99
N GLN A 79 -2.53 -15.34 -1.96
CA GLN A 79 -3.70 -15.43 -1.09
C GLN A 79 -5.03 -15.16 -1.81
N ARG A 80 -5.05 -14.21 -2.75
CA ARG A 80 -6.27 -13.76 -3.44
C ARG A 80 -6.58 -14.56 -4.69
N VAL A 81 -5.56 -15.11 -5.34
CA VAL A 81 -5.67 -15.89 -6.57
C VAL A 81 -4.88 -17.20 -6.39
N PRO A 82 -5.44 -18.17 -5.64
CA PRO A 82 -4.70 -19.38 -5.26
C PRO A 82 -4.50 -20.36 -6.43
N VAL A 83 -5.38 -20.33 -7.43
CA VAL A 83 -5.32 -21.24 -8.60
C VAL A 83 -4.76 -20.47 -9.79
N ILE A 84 -3.56 -20.84 -10.23
CA ILE A 84 -2.92 -20.27 -11.42
C ILE A 84 -3.56 -20.92 -12.65
N GLN A 85 -4.14 -20.11 -13.53
CA GLN A 85 -4.64 -20.55 -14.84
C GLN A 85 -3.94 -19.73 -15.92
N LEU A 86 -3.31 -20.37 -16.91
CA LEU A 86 -2.63 -19.64 -17.98
C LEU A 86 -3.61 -19.31 -19.11
N ASN A 87 -4.58 -18.45 -18.81
CA ASN A 87 -5.55 -17.93 -19.78
C ASN A 87 -5.67 -16.40 -19.69
N MET A 88 -6.25 -15.77 -20.71
CA MET A 88 -6.37 -14.30 -20.76
C MET A 88 -7.26 -13.75 -19.64
N GLN A 89 -8.28 -14.51 -19.22
CA GLN A 89 -9.18 -14.12 -18.13
C GLN A 89 -8.43 -14.02 -16.79
N PHE A 90 -7.51 -14.96 -16.53
CA PHE A 90 -6.65 -14.94 -15.35
C PHE A 90 -5.69 -13.76 -15.39
N VAL A 91 -5.10 -13.44 -16.54
CA VAL A 91 -4.24 -12.25 -16.69
C VAL A 91 -5.04 -10.97 -16.45
N GLU A 92 -6.25 -10.86 -16.97
CA GLU A 92 -7.13 -9.71 -16.72
C GLU A 92 -7.48 -9.58 -15.23
N MET A 93 -7.88 -10.68 -14.58
CA MET A 93 -8.14 -10.72 -13.14
C MET A 93 -6.90 -10.32 -12.34
N LEU A 94 -5.72 -10.80 -12.73
CA LEU A 94 -4.45 -10.49 -12.10
C LEU A 94 -4.11 -9.00 -12.22
N LEU A 95 -4.31 -8.41 -13.40
CA LEU A 95 -4.05 -6.99 -13.66
C LEU A 95 -5.09 -6.07 -13.00
N LEU A 96 -6.20 -6.58 -12.48
CA LEU A 96 -7.14 -5.79 -11.66
C LEU A 96 -6.76 -5.78 -10.17
N GLU A 97 -5.86 -6.67 -9.74
CA GLU A 97 -5.45 -6.77 -8.34
C GLU A 97 -4.37 -5.74 -7.99
N ASP A 98 -4.65 -4.94 -6.95
CA ASP A 98 -3.71 -3.96 -6.39
C ASP A 98 -2.33 -4.56 -6.05
N SER A 99 -2.30 -5.83 -5.64
CA SER A 99 -1.06 -6.52 -5.31
C SER A 99 -0.21 -6.77 -6.57
N CYS A 100 -0.83 -7.03 -7.72
CA CYS A 100 -0.10 -7.12 -8.98
C CYS A 100 0.48 -5.75 -9.38
N HIS A 101 -0.30 -4.67 -9.19
CA HIS A 101 0.19 -3.31 -9.48
C HIS A 101 1.44 -2.99 -8.67
N TYR A 102 1.43 -3.30 -7.37
CA TYR A 102 2.56 -3.04 -6.47
C TYR A 102 3.76 -3.98 -6.68
N LEU A 103 3.52 -5.18 -7.21
CA LEU A 103 4.59 -6.07 -7.67
C LEU A 103 5.30 -5.48 -8.90
N LEU A 104 4.55 -4.99 -9.88
CA LEU A 104 5.08 -4.30 -11.06
C LEU A 104 5.80 -3.00 -10.66
N TYR A 105 5.19 -2.21 -9.77
CA TYR A 105 5.78 -1.00 -9.21
C TYR A 105 7.18 -1.28 -8.64
N SER A 106 7.28 -2.28 -7.76
CA SER A 106 8.56 -2.65 -7.13
C SER A 106 9.57 -3.10 -8.18
N SER A 107 9.12 -3.86 -9.19
CA SER A 107 9.97 -4.35 -10.28
C SER A 107 10.53 -3.22 -11.16
N ILE A 108 9.75 -2.18 -11.44
CA ILE A 108 10.20 -1.00 -12.20
C ILE A 108 11.36 -0.32 -11.48
N PHE A 109 11.21 -0.07 -10.17
CA PHE A 109 12.17 0.72 -9.41
C PHE A 109 13.38 -0.07 -8.90
N LEU A 110 13.37 -1.41 -8.99
CA LEU A 110 14.56 -2.24 -8.71
C LEU A 110 15.73 -1.92 -9.65
N TYR A 111 15.45 -1.41 -10.86
CA TYR A 111 16.47 -1.07 -11.86
C TYR A 111 16.67 0.46 -12.02
N VAL A 112 16.13 1.25 -11.11
CA VAL A 112 16.24 2.72 -11.09
C VAL A 112 17.14 3.13 -9.94
N SER A 113 17.83 4.27 -10.06
CA SER A 113 18.61 4.83 -8.95
C SER A 113 17.70 5.12 -7.74
N PRO A 114 18.20 5.06 -6.50
CA PRO A 114 17.38 5.28 -5.31
C PRO A 114 16.69 6.65 -5.28
N VAL A 115 15.37 6.62 -5.05
CA VAL A 115 14.52 7.81 -4.98
C VAL A 115 13.56 7.68 -3.81
N THR A 116 13.70 8.55 -2.81
CA THR A 116 12.94 8.46 -1.54
C THR A 116 11.43 8.49 -1.75
N LEU A 117 10.92 9.31 -2.69
CA LEU A 117 9.48 9.42 -2.94
C LEU A 117 8.85 8.08 -3.37
N VAL A 118 9.63 7.19 -4.01
CA VAL A 118 9.19 5.85 -4.43
C VAL A 118 8.90 4.96 -3.21
N LEU A 119 9.60 5.17 -2.09
CA LEU A 119 9.39 4.35 -0.90
C LEU A 119 8.17 4.76 -0.09
N VAL A 120 7.74 6.03 -0.20
CA VAL A 120 6.63 6.59 0.58
C VAL A 120 5.35 5.76 0.45
N PRO A 121 4.80 5.46 -0.76
CA PRO A 121 3.58 4.66 -0.87
C PRO A 121 3.75 3.24 -0.30
N LEU A 122 4.93 2.62 -0.49
CA LEU A 122 5.23 1.27 0.04
C LEU A 122 5.25 1.26 1.56
N PHE A 123 5.88 2.28 2.16
CA PHE A 123 5.94 2.46 3.60
C PHE A 123 4.55 2.71 4.19
N LEU A 124 3.76 3.60 3.59
CA LEU A 124 2.41 3.93 4.07
C LEU A 124 1.46 2.72 4.02
N PHE A 125 1.47 1.96 2.92
CA PHE A 125 0.69 0.73 2.83
C PHE A 125 1.17 -0.35 3.80
N ALA A 126 2.49 -0.51 3.96
CA ALA A 126 3.05 -1.43 4.94
C ALA A 126 2.64 -1.03 6.36
N LEU A 127 2.72 0.26 6.70
CA LEU A 127 2.40 0.80 8.02
C LEU A 127 0.93 0.55 8.37
N LEU A 128 0.02 0.91 7.46
CA LEU A 128 -1.42 0.73 7.65
C LEU A 128 -1.75 -0.74 7.94
N HIS A 129 -1.28 -1.65 7.10
CA HIS A 129 -1.62 -3.06 7.21
C HIS A 129 -0.85 -3.81 8.29
N PHE A 130 0.36 -3.36 8.63
CA PHE A 130 1.12 -3.86 9.76
C PHE A 130 0.41 -3.48 11.06
N ALA A 131 -0.03 -2.23 11.19
CA ALA A 131 -0.74 -1.74 12.36
C ALA A 131 -2.02 -2.56 12.60
N SER A 132 -2.90 -2.70 11.60
CA SER A 132 -4.16 -3.43 11.77
C SER A 132 -3.98 -4.89 12.18
N TYR A 133 -3.01 -5.62 11.61
CA TYR A 133 -2.78 -7.02 12.04
C TYR A 133 -2.07 -7.10 13.40
N SER A 134 -1.28 -6.09 13.77
CA SER A 134 -0.63 -6.05 15.09
C SER A 134 -1.65 -5.93 16.22
N LEU A 135 -2.79 -5.25 16.02
CA LEU A 135 -3.89 -5.28 16.99
C LEU A 135 -4.44 -6.69 17.18
N THR A 136 -4.69 -7.42 16.09
CA THR A 136 -5.14 -8.81 16.16
C THR A 136 -4.17 -9.68 16.97
N LEU A 137 -2.86 -9.55 16.71
CA LEU A 137 -1.85 -10.28 17.47
C LEU A 137 -1.85 -9.87 18.95
N LEU A 138 -1.97 -8.57 19.26
CA LEU A 138 -1.99 -8.07 20.62
C LEU A 138 -3.24 -8.52 21.39
N ASP A 139 -4.38 -8.63 20.72
CA ASP A 139 -5.63 -9.14 21.27
C ASP A 139 -5.55 -10.63 21.56
N THR A 140 -4.94 -11.43 20.67
CA THR A 140 -4.70 -12.86 20.92
C THR A 140 -3.70 -13.11 22.07
N LEU A 141 -2.72 -12.20 22.22
CA LEU A 141 -1.75 -12.28 23.31
C LEU A 141 -2.36 -11.89 24.67
N GLY A 142 -3.50 -11.19 24.69
CA GLY A 142 -4.16 -10.74 25.92
C GLY A 142 -3.43 -9.61 26.64
N GLN A 143 -2.44 -8.97 26.01
CA GLN A 143 -1.72 -7.83 26.57
C GLN A 143 -2.57 -6.56 26.46
N ASN A 144 -3.51 -6.41 27.40
CA ASN A 144 -4.31 -5.19 27.53
C ASN A 144 -3.48 -4.01 28.07
N SER A 145 -2.32 -4.29 28.68
CA SER A 145 -1.47 -3.30 29.36
C SER A 145 -0.55 -2.50 28.44
N CYS A 146 -0.38 -2.86 27.16
CA CYS A 146 0.44 -2.11 26.20
C CYS A 146 -0.33 -0.92 25.61
N TRP A 147 -0.89 -0.07 26.48
CA TRP A 147 -1.69 1.08 26.08
C TRP A 147 -0.99 2.00 25.04
N PRO A 148 0.32 2.33 25.15
CA PRO A 148 0.97 3.18 24.16
C PRO A 148 1.03 2.56 22.75
N VAL A 149 1.21 1.24 22.68
CA VAL A 149 1.24 0.50 21.40
C VAL A 149 -0.16 0.48 20.80
N ARG A 150 -1.20 0.22 21.60
CA ARG A 150 -2.61 0.25 21.17
C ARG A 150 -2.98 1.64 20.66
N LEU A 151 -2.64 2.69 21.41
CA LEU A 151 -2.90 4.08 21.02
C LEU A 151 -2.24 4.41 19.68
N SER A 152 -0.97 4.04 19.50
CA SER A 152 -0.24 4.29 18.26
C SER A 152 -0.89 3.60 17.06
N ILE A 153 -1.33 2.35 17.22
CA ILE A 153 -2.02 1.64 16.17
C ILE A 153 -3.39 2.28 15.87
N SER A 154 -4.18 2.57 16.89
CA SER A 154 -5.48 3.21 16.73
C SER A 154 -5.36 4.58 16.07
N LEU A 155 -4.28 5.32 16.33
CA LEU A 155 -4.00 6.59 15.66
C LEU A 155 -3.73 6.41 14.15
N VAL A 156 -2.94 5.40 13.78
CA VAL A 156 -2.70 5.04 12.37
C VAL A 156 -4.00 4.66 11.67
N GLU A 157 -4.85 3.87 12.34
CA GLU A 157 -6.17 3.49 11.79
C GLU A 157 -7.12 4.68 11.66
N PHE A 158 -7.13 5.57 12.65
CA PHE A 158 -7.89 6.81 12.62
C PHE A 158 -7.45 7.73 11.46
N GLN A 159 -6.15 7.81 11.19
CA GLN A 159 -5.58 8.59 10.08
C GLN A 159 -5.52 7.83 8.75
N SER A 160 -6.09 6.63 8.67
CA SER A 160 -6.04 5.77 7.48
C SER A 160 -6.47 6.48 6.18
N ARG A 161 -7.52 7.29 6.24
CA ARG A 161 -8.00 8.09 5.10
C ARG A 161 -6.93 9.07 4.59
N ASN A 162 -6.27 9.78 5.50
CA ASN A 162 -5.24 10.75 5.15
C ASN A 162 -3.97 10.04 4.62
N ILE A 163 -3.62 8.91 5.21
CA ILE A 163 -2.53 8.04 4.73
C ILE A 163 -2.78 7.59 3.29
N LEU A 164 -4.00 7.13 2.98
CA LEU A 164 -4.37 6.68 1.63
C LEU A 164 -4.39 7.83 0.61
N ARG A 165 -4.86 9.02 1.00
CA ARG A 165 -4.78 10.22 0.15
C ARG A 165 -3.35 10.66 -0.12
N LEU A 166 -2.49 10.64 0.91
CA LEU A 166 -1.07 10.94 0.75
C LEU A 166 -0.39 9.93 -0.18
N CYS A 167 -0.71 8.64 -0.02
CA CYS A 167 -0.23 7.60 -0.90
C CYS A 167 -0.63 7.84 -2.36
N ALA A 168 -1.91 8.14 -2.61
CA ALA A 168 -2.43 8.49 -3.92
C ALA A 168 -1.71 9.71 -4.53
N LEU A 169 -1.48 10.75 -3.73
CA LEU A 169 -0.73 11.93 -4.16
C LEU A 169 0.71 11.56 -4.57
N CYS A 170 1.40 10.76 -3.77
CA CYS A 170 2.75 10.29 -4.09
C CYS A 170 2.77 9.45 -5.38
N GLU A 171 1.84 8.49 -5.54
CA GLU A 171 1.68 7.68 -6.76
C GLU A 171 1.57 8.58 -8.01
N ILE A 172 0.76 9.65 -7.95
CA ILE A 172 0.56 10.57 -9.07
C ILE A 172 1.81 11.42 -9.33
N MET A 173 2.47 11.93 -8.29
CA MET A 173 3.66 12.78 -8.39
C MET A 173 4.91 12.04 -8.88
N ILE A 174 4.96 10.71 -8.74
CA ILE A 174 6.08 9.93 -9.27
C ILE A 174 6.09 9.91 -10.80
N LEU A 175 4.95 10.05 -11.49
CA LEU A 175 4.94 10.05 -12.96
C LEU A 175 5.81 11.18 -13.55
N PRO A 176 5.58 12.47 -13.26
CA PRO A 176 6.47 13.53 -13.75
C PRO A 176 7.90 13.37 -13.24
N LEU A 177 8.10 12.80 -12.04
CA LEU A 177 9.43 12.51 -11.52
C LEU A 177 10.17 11.47 -12.37
N THR A 178 9.51 10.43 -12.88
CA THR A 178 10.15 9.44 -13.77
C THR A 178 10.69 10.06 -15.05
N ILE A 179 10.01 11.08 -15.60
CA ILE A 179 10.50 11.84 -16.76
C ILE A 179 11.78 12.59 -16.39
N ILE A 180 11.82 13.26 -15.24
CA ILE A 180 13.00 13.96 -14.74
C ILE A 180 14.17 12.99 -14.51
N LEU A 181 13.89 11.80 -13.98
CA LEU A 181 14.91 10.77 -13.73
C LEU A 181 15.56 10.28 -15.03
N VAL A 182 14.80 10.18 -16.12
CA VAL A 182 15.33 9.84 -17.44
C VAL A 182 16.30 10.92 -17.93
N PHE A 183 15.91 12.20 -17.88
CA PHE A 183 16.77 13.30 -18.31
C PHE A 183 18.03 13.47 -17.45
N THR A 184 17.98 13.03 -16.19
CA THR A 184 19.14 13.05 -15.29
C THR A 184 19.98 11.77 -15.35
N GLY A 185 19.66 10.82 -16.23
CA GLY A 185 20.38 9.55 -16.40
C GLY A 185 20.21 8.57 -15.23
N ARG A 186 19.21 8.78 -14.36
CA ARG A 186 18.95 7.98 -13.16
C ARG A 186 17.92 6.86 -13.37
N ALA A 187 17.24 6.87 -14.51
CA ALA A 187 16.26 5.85 -14.93
C ALA A 187 16.40 5.56 -16.44
N GLY A 188 15.99 4.36 -16.86
CA GLY A 188 15.94 4.01 -18.27
C GLY A 188 14.73 4.63 -19.00
N LEU A 189 14.82 4.77 -20.33
CA LEU A 189 13.77 5.37 -21.16
C LEU A 189 12.39 4.70 -20.99
N LEU A 190 12.35 3.41 -20.67
CA LEU A 190 11.11 2.65 -20.49
C LEU A 190 10.40 2.96 -19.16
N THR A 191 11.10 3.46 -18.14
CA THR A 191 10.55 3.71 -16.80
C THR A 191 9.26 4.55 -16.82
N PRO A 192 9.20 5.74 -17.45
CA PRO A 192 7.98 6.54 -17.50
C PRO A 192 6.81 5.85 -18.22
N PHE A 193 7.08 5.04 -19.26
CA PHE A 193 6.03 4.32 -20.00
C PHE A 193 5.42 3.21 -19.16
N VAL A 194 6.25 2.39 -18.51
CA VAL A 194 5.75 1.32 -17.64
C VAL A 194 5.08 1.90 -16.41
N TYR A 195 5.59 3.02 -15.86
CA TYR A 195 4.97 3.73 -14.75
C TYR A 195 3.62 4.35 -15.12
N TYR A 196 3.48 4.90 -16.33
CA TYR A 196 2.20 5.36 -16.87
C TYR A 196 1.17 4.23 -16.88
N GLN A 197 1.56 3.02 -17.33
CA GLN A 197 0.67 1.86 -17.33
C GLN A 197 0.29 1.44 -15.89
N PHE A 198 1.23 1.46 -14.95
CA PHE A 198 0.93 1.27 -13.52
C PHE A 198 -0.13 2.26 -13.02
N LEU A 199 0.04 3.54 -13.29
CA LEU A 199 -0.90 4.57 -12.83
C LEU A 199 -2.28 4.41 -13.47
N LYS A 200 -2.35 4.06 -14.77
CA LYS A 200 -3.60 3.78 -15.47
C LYS A 200 -4.36 2.59 -14.86
N MET A 201 -3.64 1.50 -14.54
CA MET A 201 -4.23 0.35 -13.83
C MET A 201 -4.73 0.76 -12.45
N ARG A 202 -3.98 1.61 -11.73
CA ARG A 202 -4.36 2.09 -10.40
C ARG A 202 -5.63 2.93 -10.44
N LEU A 203 -5.79 3.79 -11.44
CA LEU A 203 -7.00 4.59 -11.67
C LEU A 203 -8.22 3.73 -12.03
N SER A 204 -7.99 2.58 -12.63
CA SER A 204 -9.03 1.60 -13.00
C SER A 204 -9.39 0.64 -11.86
N SER A 205 -8.61 0.61 -10.77
CA SER A 205 -8.87 -0.28 -9.64
C SER A 205 -10.18 0.07 -8.93
N ARG A 206 -11.08 -0.91 -8.82
CA ARG A 206 -12.36 -0.77 -8.11
C ARG A 206 -12.20 -0.71 -6.58
N ARG A 207 -11.08 -1.21 -6.05
CA ARG A 207 -10.86 -1.37 -4.59
C ARG A 207 -10.27 -0.12 -3.95
N ASN A 208 -9.50 0.68 -4.68
CA ASN A 208 -8.88 1.90 -4.17
C ASN A 208 -9.39 3.16 -4.89
N GLN A 209 -10.46 3.76 -4.36
CA GLN A 209 -11.05 4.97 -4.92
C GLN A 209 -10.18 6.22 -4.68
N TYR A 210 -9.23 6.18 -3.73
CA TYR A 210 -8.45 7.34 -3.33
C TYR A 210 -7.56 7.88 -4.45
N THR A 211 -6.90 7.01 -5.23
CA THR A 211 -6.06 7.45 -6.36
C THR A 211 -6.88 8.20 -7.40
N ARG A 212 -8.07 7.70 -7.75
CA ARG A 212 -8.98 8.36 -8.68
C ARG A 212 -9.48 9.72 -8.16
N ASN A 213 -9.88 9.77 -6.89
CA ASN A 213 -10.39 11.01 -6.29
C ASN A 213 -9.30 12.08 -6.21
N THR A 214 -8.11 11.73 -5.71
CA THR A 214 -6.97 12.65 -5.64
C THR A 214 -6.50 13.08 -7.03
N PHE A 215 -6.55 12.18 -8.03
CA PHE A 215 -6.25 12.53 -9.42
C PHE A 215 -7.24 13.56 -9.98
N TYR A 216 -8.53 13.37 -9.72
CA TYR A 216 -9.57 14.34 -10.11
C TYR A 216 -9.39 15.70 -9.41
N GLU A 217 -9.07 15.71 -8.10
CA GLU A 217 -8.78 16.92 -7.33
C GLU A 217 -7.59 17.69 -7.93
N ILE A 218 -6.47 16.99 -8.18
CA ILE A 218 -5.26 17.57 -8.78
C ILE A 218 -5.56 18.11 -10.18
N ARG A 219 -6.28 17.35 -11.01
CA ARG A 219 -6.65 17.78 -12.37
C ARG A 219 -7.49 19.05 -12.34
N THR A 220 -8.45 19.14 -11.44
CA THR A 220 -9.31 20.32 -11.28
C THR A 220 -8.50 21.53 -10.84
N ALA A 221 -7.57 21.34 -9.89
CA ALA A 221 -6.64 22.39 -9.47
C ALA A 221 -5.71 22.86 -10.61
N LEU A 222 -5.16 21.93 -11.40
CA LEU A 222 -4.34 22.24 -12.57
C LEU A 222 -5.14 22.98 -13.65
N ALA A 223 -6.38 22.57 -13.89
CA ALA A 223 -7.27 23.24 -14.84
C ALA A 223 -7.54 24.70 -14.40
N ALA A 224 -7.88 24.91 -13.13
CA ALA A 224 -8.06 26.26 -12.57
C ALA A 224 -6.77 27.09 -12.66
N ALA A 225 -5.61 26.49 -12.34
CA ALA A 225 -4.32 27.14 -12.45
C ALA A 225 -4.01 27.55 -13.90
N SER A 226 -4.33 26.70 -14.90
CA SER A 226 -4.02 26.98 -16.31
C SER A 226 -4.69 28.26 -16.85
N VAL A 227 -5.82 28.67 -16.27
CA VAL A 227 -6.59 29.88 -16.63
C VAL A 227 -6.09 31.12 -15.87
N SER A 228 -5.36 30.94 -14.76
CA SER A 228 -4.82 32.05 -13.99
C SER A 228 -3.81 32.87 -14.80
N SER A 229 -3.95 34.20 -14.76
CA SER A 229 -3.06 35.16 -15.44
C SER A 229 -1.66 35.21 -14.84
N SER A 230 -1.47 34.74 -13.60
CA SER A 230 -0.20 34.79 -12.87
C SER A 230 0.83 33.73 -13.28
N LEU A 231 0.50 32.81 -14.20
CA LEU A 231 1.37 31.71 -14.60
C LEU A 231 2.22 32.05 -15.85
N PRO A 232 3.56 31.97 -15.76
CA PRO A 232 4.46 32.08 -16.91
C PRO A 232 4.09 31.13 -18.06
N GLY A 233 4.30 31.57 -19.31
CA GLY A 233 3.85 30.84 -20.51
C GLY A 233 4.37 29.40 -20.61
N PHE A 234 5.62 29.14 -20.21
CA PHE A 234 6.20 27.79 -20.24
C PHE A 234 5.51 26.85 -19.23
N LEU A 235 5.17 27.34 -18.03
CA LEU A 235 4.45 26.57 -17.03
C LEU A 235 3.03 26.28 -17.49
N ARG A 236 2.36 27.25 -18.12
CA ARG A 236 1.02 27.06 -18.69
C ARG A 236 1.04 25.96 -19.78
N TYR A 237 2.08 25.92 -20.61
CA TYR A 237 2.24 24.85 -21.60
C TYR A 237 2.47 23.47 -20.95
N GLY A 238 3.34 23.38 -19.93
CA GLY A 238 3.57 22.14 -19.18
C GLY A 238 2.29 21.63 -18.49
N VAL A 239 1.53 22.52 -17.86
CA VAL A 239 0.23 22.17 -17.24
C VAL A 239 -0.75 21.65 -18.29
N LYS A 240 -0.82 22.25 -19.49
CA LYS A 240 -1.68 21.76 -20.58
C LYS A 240 -1.28 20.37 -21.04
N ILE A 241 0.01 20.07 -21.20
CA ILE A 241 0.47 18.72 -21.55
C ILE A 241 0.05 17.70 -20.49
N ILE A 242 0.27 18.02 -19.21
CA ILE A 242 -0.14 17.15 -18.11
C ILE A 242 -1.66 16.93 -18.13
N LEU A 243 -2.46 17.98 -18.39
CA LEU A 243 -3.92 17.86 -18.53
C LEU A 243 -4.31 16.94 -19.69
N THR A 244 -3.67 17.04 -20.85
CA THR A 244 -3.96 16.15 -22.00
C THR A 244 -3.58 14.70 -21.69
N ILE A 245 -2.40 14.46 -21.11
CA ILE A 245 -1.95 13.12 -20.72
C ILE A 245 -2.90 12.50 -19.69
N THR A 246 -3.37 13.30 -18.73
CA THR A 246 -4.27 12.83 -17.67
C THR A 246 -5.68 12.55 -18.19
N GLN A 247 -6.18 13.30 -19.18
CA GLN A 247 -7.45 13.01 -19.87
C GLN A 247 -7.43 11.64 -20.57
N GLN A 248 -6.30 11.24 -21.14
CA GLN A 248 -6.15 9.92 -21.79
C GLN A 248 -6.09 8.75 -20.80
N MET A 249 -5.78 9.02 -19.53
CA MET A 249 -5.75 7.99 -18.48
C MET A 249 -7.13 7.67 -17.92
N GLU A 250 -8.13 8.50 -18.18
CA GLU A 250 -9.46 8.33 -17.60
C GLU A 250 -10.12 7.09 -18.23
N PRO A 251 -10.55 6.09 -17.43
CA PRO A 251 -11.35 5.00 -17.97
C PRO A 251 -12.64 5.59 -18.53
N ALA A 252 -13.06 5.15 -19.72
CA ALA A 252 -14.31 5.58 -20.32
C ALA A 252 -15.45 5.48 -19.29
N PRO A 253 -16.36 6.47 -19.21
CA PRO A 253 -17.45 6.44 -18.25
C PRO A 253 -18.21 5.12 -18.42
N VAL A 254 -18.23 4.33 -17.34
CA VAL A 254 -19.07 3.13 -17.28
C VAL A 254 -20.50 3.64 -17.37
N GLN A 255 -21.15 3.43 -18.52
CA GLN A 255 -22.58 3.62 -18.66
C GLN A 255 -23.24 2.75 -17.59
N GLN A 256 -23.90 3.39 -16.63
CA GLN A 256 -24.73 2.74 -15.63
C GLN A 256 -26.00 2.20 -16.28
#